data_AF-A0A8T4WND1-F1
#
_entry.id   AF-A0A8T4WND1-F1
#
_cell.length_a   1.000
_cell.length_b   1.000
_cell.length_c   1.000
_cell.angle_alpha   90.00
_cell.angle_beta   90.00
_cell.angle_gamma   90.00
#
_symmetry.space_group_name_H-M   'P 1'
#
loop_
_entity.id
_entity.type
_entity.pdbx_description
1 polymer ?
#
loop_
_entity_poly.entity_id
_entity_poly.type
_entity_poly.pdbx_seq_one_letter_code
_entity_poly.pdbx_strand_id
1 'polypeptide(L)'
;MSSGEKKRFRKFCEEYLSTEKDNFLRIAADRFKSAYERHNVEDQLIDFVIAFEALFLRHEAGLRSKLSQRVALYSDDNPMKRARLFKLVRDAYDIRSNLVHGGRKSKIEKILKKRDMNLAAFVIEIEDLLRKCIKQYMRENRMGIEKEEIIERLDLLSLGFDFQKKQNQV
;
A
#
# COMPACT_ATOMS: atom_id res chain seq x y z
N MET A 1 3.81 -16.46 -7.90
CA MET A 1 2.57 -16.24 -8.66
C MET A 1 2.71 -16.73 -10.08
N SER A 2 1.65 -17.26 -10.70
CA SER A 2 1.67 -17.57 -12.13
C SER A 2 1.57 -16.29 -12.97
N SER A 3 2.13 -16.30 -14.17
CA SER A 3 2.06 -15.18 -15.12
C SER A 3 0.62 -14.73 -15.45
N GLY A 4 -0.38 -15.59 -15.23
CA GLY A 4 -1.78 -15.31 -15.56
C GLY A 4 -2.49 -14.36 -14.58
N GLU A 5 -2.19 -14.42 -13.28
CA GLU A 5 -2.81 -13.52 -12.29
C GLU A 5 -2.31 -12.08 -12.43
N LYS A 6 -1.02 -11.92 -12.74
CA LYS A 6 -0.39 -10.62 -13.00
C LYS A 6 -1.01 -9.95 -14.22
N LYS A 7 -1.17 -10.68 -15.32
CA LYS A 7 -1.79 -10.18 -16.56
C LYS A 7 -3.25 -9.75 -16.34
N ARG A 8 -4.01 -10.51 -15.54
CA ARG A 8 -5.39 -10.15 -15.17
C ARG A 8 -5.47 -8.87 -14.36
N PHE A 9 -4.59 -8.69 -13.38
CA PHE A 9 -4.57 -7.45 -12.59
C PHE A 9 -4.20 -6.23 -13.44
N ARG A 10 -3.19 -6.37 -14.31
CA ARG A 10 -2.82 -5.29 -15.24
C ARG A 10 -3.99 -4.87 -16.12
N LYS A 11 -4.67 -5.82 -16.76
CA LYS A 11 -5.84 -5.54 -17.60
C LYS A 11 -6.94 -4.84 -16.81
N PHE A 12 -7.20 -5.30 -15.59
CA PHE A 12 -8.17 -4.69 -14.70
C PHE A 12 -7.84 -3.23 -14.38
N CYS A 13 -6.58 -2.91 -14.07
CA CYS A 13 -6.16 -1.53 -13.83
C CYS A 13 -6.28 -0.66 -15.09
N GLU A 14 -5.89 -1.18 -16.26
CA GLU A 14 -5.99 -0.46 -17.54
C GLU A 14 -7.45 -0.12 -17.89
N GLU A 15 -8.37 -1.08 -17.72
CA GLU A 15 -9.81 -0.86 -17.94
C GLU A 15 -10.36 0.16 -16.94
N TYR A 16 -10.04 0.03 -15.65
CA TYR A 16 -10.55 0.91 -14.60
C TYR A 16 -10.07 2.35 -14.74
N LEU A 17 -8.78 2.56 -14.98
CA LEU A 17 -8.20 3.91 -15.05
C LEU A 17 -8.55 4.66 -16.33
N SER A 18 -9.06 3.95 -17.34
CA SER A 18 -9.52 4.60 -18.57
C SER A 18 -10.83 5.39 -18.39
N THR A 19 -11.59 5.10 -17.33
CA THR A 19 -12.92 5.69 -17.09
C THR A 19 -12.95 6.66 -15.91
N GLU A 20 -12.04 6.52 -14.95
CA GLU A 20 -12.06 7.30 -13.70
C GLU A 20 -11.11 8.51 -13.72
N LYS A 21 -11.54 9.62 -13.11
CA LYS A 21 -10.78 10.88 -13.07
C LYS A 21 -9.77 10.95 -11.90
N ASP A 22 -9.71 9.93 -11.06
CA ASP A 22 -8.94 9.97 -9.82
C ASP A 22 -7.43 9.83 -10.03
N ASN A 23 -6.74 10.96 -9.94
CA ASN A 23 -5.30 11.04 -10.16
C ASN A 23 -4.50 10.12 -9.21
N PHE A 24 -4.95 9.92 -7.98
CA PHE A 24 -4.23 9.11 -7.00
C PHE A 24 -4.28 7.60 -7.30
N LEU A 25 -5.44 7.07 -7.75
CA LEU A 25 -5.57 5.67 -8.15
C LEU A 25 -4.74 5.39 -9.40
N ARG A 26 -4.74 6.34 -10.34
CA ARG A 26 -3.90 6.26 -11.54
C ARG A 26 -2.43 6.19 -11.18
N ILE A 27 -1.94 7.10 -10.35
CA ILE A 27 -0.54 7.09 -9.89
C ILE A 27 -0.21 5.76 -9.21
N ALA A 28 -1.07 5.26 -8.32
CA ALA A 28 -0.84 4.00 -7.62
C ALA A 28 -0.74 2.80 -8.58
N ALA A 29 -1.65 2.69 -9.55
CA ALA A 29 -1.61 1.58 -10.50
C ALA A 29 -0.48 1.71 -11.54
N ASP A 30 -0.15 2.93 -11.98
CA ASP A 30 0.99 3.17 -12.87
C ASP A 30 2.32 2.79 -12.20
N ARG A 31 2.47 3.11 -10.90
CA ARG A 31 3.63 2.71 -10.12
C ARG A 31 3.68 1.20 -9.90
N PHE A 32 2.53 0.58 -9.61
CA PHE A 32 2.44 -0.88 -9.52
C PHE A 32 2.85 -1.57 -10.83
N LYS A 33 2.43 -1.04 -11.97
CA LYS A 33 2.82 -1.54 -13.29
C LYS A 33 4.32 -1.34 -13.54
N SER A 34 4.82 -0.11 -13.29
CA SER A 34 6.21 0.26 -13.50
C SER A 34 7.17 -0.65 -12.74
N ALA A 35 6.81 -1.05 -11.52
CA ALA A 35 7.60 -1.99 -10.73
C ALA A 35 7.90 -3.29 -11.49
N TYR A 36 6.95 -3.87 -12.25
CA TYR A 36 7.23 -5.08 -13.03
C TYR A 36 8.15 -4.86 -14.23
N GLU A 37 8.29 -3.63 -14.68
CA GLU A 37 9.21 -3.25 -15.76
C GLU A 37 10.62 -2.98 -15.21
N ARG A 38 10.79 -2.88 -13.88
CA ARG A 38 12.09 -2.71 -13.23
C ARG A 38 12.91 -4.00 -13.24
N HIS A 39 14.19 -3.85 -13.53
CA HIS A 39 15.16 -4.95 -13.52
C HIS A 39 15.66 -5.32 -12.12
N ASN A 40 15.66 -4.37 -11.17
CA ASN A 40 16.13 -4.60 -9.81
C ASN A 40 14.98 -4.52 -8.78
N VAL A 41 15.15 -5.28 -7.69
CA VAL A 41 14.14 -5.43 -6.63
C VAL A 41 14.03 -4.18 -5.75
N GLU A 42 15.10 -3.38 -5.68
CA GLU A 42 15.14 -2.12 -4.92
C GLU A 42 14.17 -1.09 -5.54
N ASP A 43 14.21 -0.92 -6.86
CA ASP A 43 13.32 -0.04 -7.62
C ASP A 43 11.87 -0.53 -7.58
N GLN A 44 11.65 -1.84 -7.58
CA GLN A 44 10.32 -2.42 -7.36
C GLN A 44 9.73 -1.97 -6.03
N LEU A 45 10.51 -2.08 -4.95
CA LEU A 45 10.09 -1.63 -3.63
C LEU A 45 9.83 -0.13 -3.60
N ILE A 46 10.69 0.68 -4.24
CA ILE A 46 10.50 2.13 -4.34
C ILE A 46 9.16 2.45 -4.99
N ASP A 47 8.87 1.88 -6.17
CA ASP A 47 7.63 2.12 -6.89
C ASP A 47 6.40 1.63 -6.08
N PHE A 48 6.47 0.47 -5.42
CA PHE A 48 5.38 0.00 -4.55
C PHE A 48 5.13 0.92 -3.35
N VAL A 49 6.18 1.43 -2.70
CA VAL A 49 5.99 2.37 -1.59
C VAL A 49 5.41 3.70 -2.08
N ILE A 50 5.81 4.19 -3.26
CA ILE A 50 5.19 5.39 -3.87
C ILE A 50 3.70 5.16 -4.14
N ALA A 51 3.31 3.97 -4.62
CA ALA A 51 1.91 3.63 -4.82
C ALA A 51 1.11 3.64 -3.51
N PHE A 52 1.68 3.10 -2.43
CA PHE A 52 1.09 3.19 -1.09
C PHE A 52 0.92 4.64 -0.64
N GLU A 53 1.90 5.51 -0.87
CA GLU A 53 1.79 6.93 -0.51
C GLU A 53 0.70 7.64 -1.31
N ALA A 54 0.60 7.36 -2.61
CA ALA A 54 -0.44 7.91 -3.46
C ALA A 54 -1.85 7.55 -2.93
N LEU A 55 -2.04 6.32 -2.46
CA LEU A 55 -3.32 5.88 -1.89
C LEU A 55 -3.61 6.50 -0.52
N PHE A 56 -2.64 6.49 0.40
CA PHE A 56 -2.91 6.66 1.82
C PHE A 56 -2.40 7.95 2.45
N LEU A 57 -1.60 8.75 1.73
CA LEU A 57 -1.05 9.99 2.28
C LEU A 57 -1.64 11.22 1.61
N ARG A 58 -1.64 12.29 2.41
CA ARG A 58 -1.85 13.68 1.97
C ARG A 58 -0.49 14.40 1.91
N HIS A 59 -0.49 15.65 1.50
CA HIS A 59 0.67 16.52 1.68
C HIS A 59 0.82 16.93 3.16
N GLU A 60 1.39 16.04 3.97
CA GLU A 60 1.44 16.19 5.43
C GLU A 60 2.74 15.68 6.08
N ALA A 61 2.99 16.09 7.32
CA ALA A 61 4.10 15.56 8.12
C ALA A 61 3.78 14.19 8.73
N GLY A 62 4.82 13.44 9.11
CA GLY A 62 4.68 12.14 9.79
C GLY A 62 4.36 10.98 8.84
N LEU A 63 4.72 11.11 7.56
CA LEU A 63 4.40 10.20 6.46
C LEU A 63 4.58 8.71 6.83
N ARG A 64 5.72 8.34 7.44
CA ARG A 64 6.01 6.94 7.81
C ARG A 64 4.95 6.32 8.73
N SER A 65 4.63 7.00 9.84
CA SER A 65 3.74 6.44 10.86
C SER A 65 2.31 6.40 10.36
N LYS A 66 1.86 7.49 9.71
CA LYS A 66 0.53 7.58 9.10
C LYS A 66 0.33 6.52 8.04
N LEU A 67 1.31 6.35 7.15
CA LEU A 67 1.25 5.33 6.11
C LEU A 67 1.10 3.94 6.70
N SER A 68 1.97 3.61 7.65
CA SER A 68 1.98 2.28 8.29
C SER A 68 0.66 2.00 9.02
N GLN A 69 0.10 3.00 9.70
CA GLN A 69 -1.15 2.89 10.44
C GLN A 69 -2.35 2.74 9.51
N ARG A 70 -2.48 3.62 8.52
CA ARG A 70 -3.59 3.61 7.57
C ARG A 70 -3.61 2.32 6.75
N VAL A 71 -2.46 1.88 6.22
CA VAL A 71 -2.39 0.61 5.48
C VAL A 71 -2.78 -0.57 6.38
N ALA A 72 -2.29 -0.62 7.62
CA ALA A 72 -2.61 -1.70 8.55
C ALA A 72 -4.11 -1.76 8.87
N LEU A 73 -4.71 -0.62 9.23
CA LEU A 73 -6.14 -0.51 9.54
C LEU A 73 -7.01 -0.84 8.32
N TYR A 74 -6.58 -0.43 7.13
CA TYR A 74 -7.31 -0.67 5.89
C TYR A 74 -7.32 -2.15 5.46
N SER A 75 -6.28 -2.89 5.82
CA SER A 75 -6.01 -4.21 5.24
C SER A 75 -6.55 -5.39 6.04
N ASP A 76 -6.80 -5.23 7.34
CA ASP A 76 -7.31 -6.30 8.20
C ASP A 76 -7.96 -5.71 9.46
N ASP A 77 -8.97 -6.37 10.02
CA ASP A 77 -9.65 -5.94 11.25
C ASP A 77 -9.05 -6.55 12.52
N ASN A 78 -8.28 -7.64 12.39
CA ASN A 78 -7.68 -8.31 13.53
C ASN A 78 -6.50 -7.49 14.10
N PRO A 79 -6.50 -7.13 15.39
CA PRO A 79 -5.45 -6.30 15.99
C PRO A 79 -4.03 -6.89 15.85
N MET A 80 -3.89 -8.21 15.99
CA MET A 80 -2.59 -8.88 15.87
C MET A 80 -2.05 -8.82 14.44
N LYS A 81 -2.92 -8.98 13.44
CA LYS A 81 -2.54 -8.83 12.04
C LYS A 81 -2.23 -7.38 11.69
N ARG A 82 -3.04 -6.42 12.17
CA ARG A 82 -2.78 -4.97 12.03
C ARG A 82 -1.39 -4.61 12.56
N ALA A 83 -1.01 -5.10 13.75
CA ALA A 83 0.32 -4.85 14.31
C ALA A 83 1.46 -5.40 13.45
N ARG A 84 1.27 -6.57 12.81
CA ARG A 84 2.25 -7.15 11.86
C ARG A 84 2.35 -6.34 10.58
N LEU A 85 1.21 -5.97 9.99
CA LEU A 85 1.13 -5.15 8.77
C LEU A 85 1.71 -3.76 8.99
N PHE A 86 1.45 -3.16 10.14
CA PHE A 86 2.05 -1.87 10.53
C PHE A 86 3.58 -1.94 10.49
N LYS A 87 4.17 -2.97 11.13
CA LYS A 87 5.62 -3.16 11.10
C LYS A 87 6.13 -3.43 9.68
N LEU A 88 5.41 -4.21 8.89
CA LEU A 88 5.77 -4.53 7.49
C LEU A 88 5.87 -3.28 6.63
N VAL A 89 4.84 -2.43 6.66
CA VAL A 89 4.79 -1.19 5.87
C VAL A 89 5.81 -0.18 6.38
N ARG A 90 6.01 -0.10 7.70
CA ARG A 90 7.03 0.75 8.31
C ARG A 90 8.43 0.37 7.84
N ASP A 91 8.75 -0.92 7.84
CA ASP A 91 10.03 -1.42 7.36
C ASP A 91 10.22 -1.14 5.86
N ALA A 92 9.16 -1.29 5.04
CA ALA A 92 9.20 -0.96 3.62
C ALA A 92 9.49 0.53 3.38
N TYR A 93 8.84 1.42 4.14
CA TYR A 93 9.12 2.86 4.08
C TYR A 93 10.56 3.17 4.50
N ASP A 94 11.05 2.57 5.59
CA ASP A 94 12.41 2.80 6.09
C ASP A 94 13.47 2.30 5.09
N ILE A 95 13.24 1.16 4.43
CA ILE A 95 14.11 0.64 3.36
C ILE A 95 14.08 1.58 2.16
N ARG A 96 12.89 1.95 1.67
CA ARG A 96 12.76 2.89 0.55
C ARG A 96 13.45 4.21 0.83
N SER A 97 13.22 4.80 2.01
CA SER A 97 13.85 6.06 2.41
C SER A 97 15.37 5.94 2.43
N ASN A 98 15.90 4.82 2.90
CA ASN A 98 17.33 4.54 2.84
C ASN A 98 17.85 4.45 1.40
N LEU A 99 17.14 3.75 0.49
CA LEU A 99 17.54 3.60 -0.91
C LEU A 99 17.61 4.95 -1.65
N VAL A 100 16.54 5.77 -1.55
CA VAL A 100 16.46 7.04 -2.30
C VAL A 100 17.44 8.11 -1.81
N HIS A 101 17.93 7.99 -0.57
CA HIS A 101 18.95 8.89 -0.02
C HIS A 101 20.37 8.31 -0.09
N GLY A 102 20.59 7.25 -0.87
CA GLY A 102 21.92 6.64 -1.02
C GLY A 102 22.47 6.04 0.28
N GLY A 103 21.58 5.60 1.17
CA GLY A 103 21.92 5.07 2.47
C GLY A 103 22.65 3.71 2.41
N ARG A 104 23.13 3.25 3.57
CA ARG A 104 23.98 2.05 3.67
C ARG A 104 23.17 0.76 3.48
N LYS A 105 23.68 -0.18 2.69
CA LYS A 105 23.08 -1.53 2.51
C LYS A 105 22.91 -2.31 3.82
N SER A 106 23.85 -2.14 4.76
CA SER A 106 23.80 -2.79 6.08
C SER A 106 22.54 -2.45 6.90
N LYS A 107 21.92 -1.29 6.66
CA LYS A 107 20.64 -0.94 7.31
C LYS A 107 19.49 -1.79 6.77
N ILE A 108 19.46 -2.02 5.47
CA ILE A 108 18.46 -2.86 4.79
C ILE A 108 18.63 -4.31 5.25
N GLU A 109 19.86 -4.83 5.23
CA GLU A 109 20.20 -6.17 5.69
C GLU A 109 19.77 -6.39 7.15
N LYS A 110 19.98 -5.40 8.03
CA LYS A 110 19.54 -5.49 9.44
C LYS A 110 18.02 -5.60 9.57
N ILE A 111 17.25 -4.89 8.76
CA ILE A 111 15.78 -4.96 8.77
C ILE A 111 15.34 -6.34 8.28
N LEU A 112 15.89 -6.79 7.15
CA LEU A 112 15.55 -8.07 6.52
C LEU A 112 15.93 -9.27 7.41
N LYS A 113 17.10 -9.23 8.06
CA LYS A 113 17.53 -10.27 9.02
C LYS A 113 16.58 -10.41 10.20
N LYS A 114 16.03 -9.30 10.72
CA LYS A 114 15.02 -9.35 11.81
C LYS A 114 13.71 -10.01 11.39
N ARG A 115 13.45 -10.06 10.08
CA ARG A 115 12.28 -10.71 9.48
C ARG A 115 12.56 -12.12 8.97
N ASP A 116 13.79 -12.59 9.07
CA ASP A 116 14.24 -13.87 8.55
C ASP A 116 13.89 -14.06 7.06
N MET A 117 14.13 -13.03 6.24
CA MET A 117 13.84 -13.06 4.81
C MET A 117 14.85 -12.23 4.00
N ASN A 118 14.94 -12.51 2.70
CA ASN A 118 15.71 -11.68 1.77
C ASN A 118 14.83 -10.57 1.15
N LEU A 119 15.45 -9.63 0.42
CA LEU A 119 14.75 -8.48 -0.15
C LEU A 119 13.68 -8.89 -1.16
N ALA A 120 13.93 -9.92 -1.98
CA ALA A 120 12.98 -10.38 -2.98
C ALA A 120 11.70 -10.94 -2.35
N ALA A 121 11.83 -11.79 -1.33
CA ALA A 121 10.70 -12.30 -0.57
C ALA A 121 9.92 -11.18 0.12
N PHE A 122 10.62 -10.21 0.72
CA PHE A 122 10.01 -9.03 1.32
C PHE A 122 9.21 -8.22 0.29
N VAL A 123 9.77 -7.98 -0.91
CA VAL A 123 9.08 -7.24 -1.97
C VAL A 123 7.84 -7.97 -2.47
N ILE A 124 7.84 -9.30 -2.52
CA ILE A 124 6.64 -10.08 -2.86
C ILE A 124 5.53 -9.86 -1.81
N GLU A 125 5.86 -9.84 -0.51
CA GLU A 125 4.86 -9.54 0.53
C GLU A 125 4.28 -8.13 0.39
N ILE A 126 5.12 -7.14 0.07
CA ILE A 126 4.70 -5.75 -0.17
C ILE A 126 3.83 -5.64 -1.41
N GLU A 127 4.21 -6.30 -2.51
CA GLU A 127 3.42 -6.38 -3.75
C GLU A 127 2.03 -6.95 -3.47
N ASP A 128 1.95 -8.05 -2.72
CA ASP A 128 0.70 -8.72 -2.39
C ASP A 128 -0.23 -7.86 -1.54
N LEU A 129 0.32 -7.16 -0.55
CA LEU A 129 -0.43 -6.21 0.27
C LEU A 129 -0.94 -5.03 -0.55
N LEU A 130 -0.07 -4.43 -1.39
CA LEU A 130 -0.44 -3.29 -2.22
C LEU A 130 -1.54 -3.64 -3.21
N ARG A 131 -1.45 -4.81 -3.85
CA ARG A 131 -2.47 -5.28 -4.78
C ARG A 131 -3.83 -5.42 -4.12
N LYS A 132 -3.87 -5.95 -2.90
CA LYS A 132 -5.12 -6.02 -2.11
C LYS A 132 -5.67 -4.62 -1.84
N CYS A 133 -4.81 -3.69 -1.42
CA CYS A 133 -5.21 -2.32 -1.15
C CYS A 133 -5.77 -1.62 -2.40
N ILE A 134 -5.08 -1.71 -3.55
CA ILE A 134 -5.55 -1.11 -4.81
C ILE A 134 -6.92 -1.67 -5.20
N LYS A 135 -7.11 -3.00 -5.13
CA LYS A 135 -8.41 -3.63 -5.44
C LYS A 135 -9.53 -3.15 -4.52
N GLN A 136 -9.24 -2.98 -3.24
CA GLN A 136 -10.23 -2.51 -2.26
C GLN A 136 -10.56 -1.03 -2.49
N TYR A 137 -9.56 -0.18 -2.77
CA TYR A 137 -9.78 1.23 -3.11
C TYR A 137 -10.64 1.39 -4.36
N MET A 138 -10.35 0.63 -5.40
CA MET A 138 -11.14 0.62 -6.64
C MET A 138 -12.59 0.18 -6.40
N ARG A 139 -12.84 -0.72 -5.43
CA ARG A 139 -14.20 -1.11 -5.06
C ARG A 139 -14.93 0.02 -4.33
N GLU A 140 -14.27 0.65 -3.37
CA GLU A 140 -14.84 1.76 -2.60
C GLU A 140 -15.13 2.97 -3.49
N ASN A 141 -14.21 3.31 -4.39
CA ASN A 141 -14.37 4.39 -5.36
C ASN A 141 -15.53 4.12 -6.34
N ARG A 142 -15.74 2.87 -6.79
CA ARG A 142 -16.97 2.48 -7.54
C ARG A 142 -18.27 2.63 -6.75
N MET A 143 -18.19 2.60 -5.43
CA MET A 143 -19.34 2.86 -4.55
C MET A 143 -19.50 4.36 -4.26
N GLY A 144 -18.71 5.22 -4.90
CA GLY A 144 -18.72 6.68 -4.70
C GLY A 144 -18.01 7.15 -3.43
N ILE A 145 -17.22 6.29 -2.78
CA ILE A 145 -16.45 6.67 -1.60
C ILE A 145 -15.15 7.33 -2.06
N GLU A 146 -14.99 8.59 -1.70
CA GLU A 146 -13.83 9.40 -2.04
C GLU A 146 -12.59 9.03 -1.20
N LYS A 147 -11.39 9.30 -1.74
CA LYS A 147 -10.13 9.09 -1.01
C LYS A 147 -10.14 9.74 0.37
N GLU A 148 -10.64 10.97 0.44
CA GLU A 148 -10.60 11.74 1.66
C GLU A 148 -11.46 11.12 2.76
N GLU A 149 -12.64 10.61 2.40
CA GLU A 149 -13.53 9.88 3.32
C GLU A 149 -12.87 8.59 3.83
N ILE A 150 -12.17 7.85 2.96
CA ILE A 150 -11.42 6.66 3.37
C ILE A 150 -10.33 7.04 4.37
N ILE A 151 -9.56 8.09 4.10
CA ILE A 151 -8.48 8.53 5.00
C ILE A 151 -9.04 9.00 6.34
N GLU A 152 -10.10 9.82 6.34
CA GLU A 152 -10.75 10.29 7.57
C GLU A 152 -11.26 9.14 8.43
N ARG A 153 -11.93 8.15 7.81
CA ARG A 153 -12.39 6.95 8.50
C ARG A 153 -11.23 6.19 9.15
N LEU A 154 -10.10 6.04 8.45
CA LEU A 154 -8.92 5.37 8.99
C LEU A 154 -8.27 6.15 10.14
N ASP A 155 -8.22 7.47 10.04
CA ASP A 155 -7.68 8.33 11.10
C ASP A 155 -8.57 8.28 12.34
N LEU A 156 -9.89 8.26 12.20
CA LEU A 156 -10.83 8.11 13.31
C LEU A 156 -10.74 6.72 13.98
N LEU A 157 -10.63 5.65 13.19
CA LEU A 157 -10.35 4.30 13.70
C LEU A 157 -9.04 4.26 14.50
N SER A 158 -8.04 5.03 14.07
CA SER A 158 -6.75 5.12 14.73
C SER A 158 -6.81 5.75 16.13
N LEU A 159 -7.83 6.57 16.38
CA LEU A 159 -8.14 7.19 17.66
C LEU A 159 -9.07 6.34 18.53
N GLY A 160 -9.50 5.17 18.04
CA GLY A 160 -10.40 4.25 18.77
C GLY A 160 -11.89 4.48 18.53
N PHE A 161 -12.27 5.30 17.55
CA PHE A 161 -13.68 5.45 17.17
C PHE A 161 -14.08 4.33 16.19
N ASP A 162 -14.98 3.44 16.59
CA ASP A 162 -15.55 2.40 15.72
C ASP A 162 -16.83 2.90 15.03
N PHE A 163 -16.83 2.87 13.70
CA PHE A 163 -18.05 3.09 12.90
C PHE A 163 -18.78 1.76 12.75
N GLN A 164 -19.65 1.41 13.71
CA GLN A 164 -20.64 0.37 13.44
C GLN A 164 -21.45 0.78 12.20
N LYS A 165 -21.46 -0.13 11.21
CA LYS A 165 -22.12 0.03 9.91
C LYS A 165 -23.55 0.56 10.09
N LYS A 166 -23.81 1.82 9.72
CA LYS A 166 -25.14 2.25 9.28
C LYS A 166 -25.39 1.70 7.87
N GLN A 167 -25.59 0.39 7.78
CA GLN A 167 -26.27 -0.26 6.66
C GLN A 167 -27.09 -1.41 7.26
N ASN A 168 -28.23 -1.04 7.84
CA ASN A 168 -29.43 -1.86 8.02
C ASN A 168 -30.46 -1.00 8.76
N GLN A 169 -31.23 -0.22 7.99
CA GLN A 169 -32.60 0.27 8.25
C GLN A 169 -32.84 1.46 7.31
N VAL A 170 -33.26 1.18 6.07
CA VAL A 170 -34.61 1.47 5.53
C VAL A 170 -34.90 0.42 4.46
#